data_AF-A0AAD1VKW1-F1
#
_entry.id   AF-A0AAD1VKW1-F1
#
_cell.length_a   1.000
_cell.length_b   1.000
_cell.length_c   1.000
_cell.angle_alpha   90.00
_cell.angle_beta   90.00
_cell.angle_gamma   90.00
#
_symmetry.space_group_name_H-M   'P 1'
#
loop_
_entity.id
_entity.type
_entity.pdbx_description
1 polymer ?
#
loop_
_entity_poly.entity_id
_entity_poly.type
_entity_poly.pdbx_seq_one_letter_code
_entity_poly.pdbx_strand_id
1 'polypeptide(L)'
;MTVEKNTDRRSCAAPSIDCEWYAEGVDVISFDSIQQSDAGEYAFVITQTHNGLSYSSSRRTKLVVKDKGEIVRPTITGDKNVTAVIELGEDFTVECEAFYGHSNNTDAILYWLQANKNYRLNSDEEKFVFVDTCGSVINTTCSTETSEKYKNNKVFGTTELHLRSIDKDNIKYPYKCQLVSNSVLDIKSVTLTVKDKGKDISHPFFTTFLAASITCSVCIVSLVILCIIFRIEMVLLYRSVTRKDDTIGDGKEYDAYLSFANHSLADHKEKEFAFETLPNIIENYFGYKLCIFERDIIPGGATVDDINSYLEKCRRLIILLSKNCMSDKSIYELESGMHKAMVERKIKVIVIEFTPLNELNVMPESLQLLKTSSRVRWEASKTHSLTSRFWKKIRYLMPAKPVAPNISFSNAKKSSLSYVVNNNNIAY
;
A
#
# COMPACT_ATOMS: atom_id res chain seq x y z
N MET A 1 -79.31 -32.12 31.62
CA MET A 1 -80.55 -31.77 30.90
C MET A 1 -80.23 -30.53 30.09
N THR A 2 -80.20 -30.70 28.77
CA THR A 2 -79.88 -29.67 27.78
C THR A 2 -81.06 -28.71 27.68
N VAL A 3 -80.83 -27.42 27.90
CA VAL A 3 -81.83 -26.39 27.56
C VAL A 3 -81.42 -25.81 26.22
N GLU A 4 -82.18 -26.14 25.19
CA GLU A 4 -82.13 -25.44 23.90
C GLU A 4 -82.32 -23.95 24.16
N LYS A 5 -81.39 -23.15 23.64
CA LYS A 5 -81.46 -21.69 23.61
C LYS A 5 -82.56 -21.29 22.62
N ASN A 6 -83.81 -21.55 22.99
CA ASN A 6 -84.96 -21.11 22.23
C ASN A 6 -85.16 -19.63 22.54
N THR A 7 -84.77 -18.83 21.57
CA THR A 7 -84.97 -17.40 21.51
C THR A 7 -86.47 -17.14 21.47
N ASP A 8 -87.00 -16.45 22.48
CA ASP A 8 -87.99 -15.37 22.32
C ASP A 8 -88.63 -15.02 23.65
N ARG A 9 -88.02 -14.07 24.37
CA ARG A 9 -88.72 -13.03 25.15
C ARG A 9 -87.70 -12.06 25.74
N ARG A 10 -87.38 -11.03 24.96
CA ARG A 10 -87.05 -9.73 25.56
C ARG A 10 -88.38 -9.14 26.04
N SER A 11 -88.73 -9.37 27.29
CA SER A 11 -89.88 -8.71 27.89
C SER A 11 -89.64 -8.53 29.37
N CYS A 12 -89.02 -7.40 29.71
CA CYS A 12 -89.12 -6.81 31.03
C CYS A 12 -90.60 -6.48 31.28
N ALA A 13 -91.22 -7.17 32.23
CA ALA A 13 -92.45 -6.71 32.85
C ALA A 13 -92.09 -6.08 34.22
N ALA A 14 -92.50 -4.82 34.37
CA ALA A 14 -92.11 -3.80 35.34
C ALA A 14 -92.28 -4.13 36.85
N PRO A 15 -91.77 -3.28 37.79
CA PRO A 15 -91.03 -2.03 37.57
C PRO A 15 -89.62 -2.01 38.20
N SER A 16 -88.70 -1.45 37.42
CA SER A 16 -87.30 -1.14 37.72
C SER A 16 -86.34 -2.34 37.70
N ILE A 17 -85.28 -2.15 36.90
CA ILE A 17 -83.95 -2.77 36.96
C ILE A 17 -83.63 -3.67 35.75
N ASP A 18 -82.67 -3.19 34.96
CA ASP A 18 -82.04 -3.86 33.82
C ASP A 18 -81.40 -5.19 34.23
N CYS A 19 -81.87 -6.30 33.67
CA CYS A 19 -81.18 -7.59 33.71
C CYS A 19 -81.06 -8.09 32.28
N GLU A 20 -79.88 -8.60 31.90
CA GLU A 20 -79.61 -9.06 30.53
C GLU A 20 -80.19 -10.45 30.27
N TRP A 21 -80.31 -11.29 31.31
CA TRP A 21 -80.76 -12.68 31.19
C TRP A 21 -81.75 -13.08 32.32
N TYR A 22 -82.86 -13.73 31.94
CA TYR A 22 -83.99 -14.06 32.81
C TYR A 22 -84.35 -15.55 32.74
N ALA A 23 -84.46 -16.22 33.89
CA ALA A 23 -84.89 -17.61 33.99
C ALA A 23 -86.00 -17.77 35.06
N GLU A 24 -87.17 -18.27 34.65
CA GLU A 24 -88.33 -18.50 35.51
C GLU A 24 -88.51 -19.99 35.79
N GLY A 25 -88.74 -20.35 37.06
CA GLY A 25 -89.02 -21.74 37.46
C GLY A 25 -87.83 -22.70 37.38
N VAL A 26 -86.61 -22.17 37.21
CA VAL A 26 -85.37 -22.94 37.14
C VAL A 26 -84.48 -22.57 38.33
N ASP A 27 -83.90 -23.58 38.99
CA ASP A 27 -82.98 -23.41 40.12
C ASP A 27 -81.50 -23.46 39.70
N VAL A 28 -81.18 -23.99 38.52
CA VAL A 28 -79.82 -24.14 37.98
C VAL A 28 -79.71 -23.74 36.50
N ILE A 29 -78.76 -22.86 36.16
CA ILE A 29 -78.34 -22.60 34.78
C ILE A 29 -76.99 -23.29 34.54
N SER A 30 -76.92 -24.16 33.54
CA SER A 30 -75.70 -24.88 33.14
C SER A 30 -75.22 -24.42 31.76
N PHE A 31 -73.90 -24.27 31.60
CA PHE A 31 -73.26 -23.93 30.33
C PHE A 31 -72.39 -25.11 29.88
N ASP A 32 -72.54 -25.55 28.63
CA ASP A 32 -71.67 -26.60 28.07
C ASP A 32 -70.23 -26.07 27.82
N SER A 33 -70.11 -24.78 27.47
CA SER A 33 -68.84 -24.07 27.36
C SER A 33 -69.08 -22.58 27.60
N ILE A 34 -68.37 -21.98 28.55
CA ILE A 34 -68.48 -20.55 28.89
C ILE A 34 -67.78 -19.69 27.82
N GLN A 35 -68.49 -18.71 27.28
CA GLN A 35 -67.98 -17.71 26.33
C GLN A 35 -68.06 -16.29 26.92
N GLN A 36 -67.28 -15.36 26.38
CA GLN A 36 -67.24 -13.97 26.87
C GLN A 36 -68.61 -13.28 26.77
N SER A 37 -69.43 -13.66 25.79
CA SER A 37 -70.81 -13.17 25.62
C SER A 37 -71.78 -13.64 26.71
N ASP A 38 -71.40 -14.63 27.52
CA ASP A 38 -72.23 -15.14 28.60
C ASP A 38 -72.06 -14.35 29.90
N ALA A 39 -71.07 -13.45 29.97
CA ALA A 39 -70.91 -12.53 31.09
C ALA A 39 -72.12 -11.58 31.16
N GLY A 40 -72.67 -11.40 32.37
CA GLY A 40 -73.88 -10.58 32.55
C GLY A 40 -74.50 -10.74 33.94
N GLU A 41 -75.57 -9.99 34.20
CA GLU A 41 -76.40 -10.16 35.39
C GLU A 41 -77.58 -11.08 35.11
N TYR A 42 -77.71 -12.11 35.95
CA TYR A 42 -78.73 -13.15 35.85
C TYR A 42 -79.71 -13.02 37.00
N ALA A 43 -81.01 -13.05 36.69
CA ALA A 43 -82.09 -13.07 37.66
C ALA A 43 -82.83 -14.42 37.61
N PHE A 44 -82.93 -15.07 38.77
CA PHE A 44 -83.72 -16.28 38.99
C PHE A 44 -85.03 -15.88 39.66
N VAL A 45 -86.17 -16.22 39.08
CA VAL A 45 -87.49 -15.96 39.67
C VAL A 45 -88.22 -17.27 39.89
N ILE A 46 -88.66 -17.48 41.13
CA ILE A 46 -89.49 -18.62 41.51
C ILE A 46 -90.84 -18.09 41.95
N THR A 47 -91.88 -18.55 41.28
CA THR A 47 -93.26 -18.17 41.57
C THR A 47 -93.93 -19.31 42.34
N GLN A 48 -94.37 -19.04 43.57
CA GLN A 48 -95.09 -19.99 44.42
C GLN A 48 -96.53 -19.52 44.59
N THR A 49 -97.48 -20.43 44.42
CA THR A 49 -98.90 -20.11 44.60
C THR A 49 -99.38 -20.59 45.96
N HIS A 50 -99.92 -19.69 46.77
CA HIS A 50 -100.47 -19.98 48.09
C HIS A 50 -101.84 -19.33 48.24
N ASN A 51 -102.86 -20.12 48.62
CA ASN A 51 -104.27 -19.69 48.71
C ASN A 51 -104.80 -18.99 47.44
N GLY A 52 -104.43 -19.49 46.26
CA GLY A 52 -104.87 -18.96 44.96
C GLY A 52 -104.19 -17.65 44.53
N LEU A 53 -103.28 -17.11 45.35
CA LEU A 53 -102.46 -15.95 45.03
C LEU A 53 -101.02 -16.39 44.74
N SER A 54 -100.45 -15.91 43.63
CA SER A 54 -99.08 -16.22 43.22
C SER A 54 -98.09 -15.17 43.75
N TYR A 55 -97.08 -15.63 44.47
CA TYR A 55 -96.00 -14.83 45.02
C TYR A 55 -94.70 -15.16 44.28
N SER A 56 -94.03 -14.15 43.74
CA SER A 56 -92.72 -14.32 43.08
C SER A 56 -91.59 -13.89 44.01
N SER A 57 -90.60 -14.76 44.20
CA SER A 57 -89.33 -14.43 44.85
C SER A 57 -88.21 -14.45 43.82
N SER A 58 -87.33 -13.45 43.84
CA SER A 58 -86.24 -13.33 42.87
C SER A 58 -84.87 -13.21 43.52
N ARG A 59 -83.86 -13.88 42.97
CA ARG A 59 -82.44 -13.75 43.35
C ARG A 59 -81.59 -13.34 42.14
N ARG A 60 -80.63 -12.46 42.36
CA ARG A 60 -79.69 -12.01 41.31
C ARG A 60 -78.28 -12.51 41.56
N THR A 61 -77.56 -12.82 40.49
CA THR A 61 -76.13 -13.14 40.52
C THR A 61 -75.44 -12.57 39.28
N LYS A 62 -74.16 -12.26 39.39
CA LYS A 62 -73.36 -11.73 38.27
C LYS A 62 -72.36 -12.77 37.81
N LEU A 63 -72.42 -13.14 36.54
CA LEU A 63 -71.42 -13.99 35.91
C LEU A 63 -70.33 -13.11 35.30
N VAL A 64 -69.10 -13.29 35.76
CA VAL A 64 -67.91 -12.64 35.18
C VAL A 64 -67.08 -13.71 34.50
N VAL A 65 -66.98 -13.65 33.18
CA VAL A 65 -66.11 -14.53 32.40
C VAL A 65 -64.73 -13.90 32.32
N LYS A 66 -63.74 -14.58 32.90
CA LYS A 66 -62.34 -14.18 32.80
C LYS A 66 -61.77 -14.75 31.50
N ASP A 67 -61.05 -13.93 30.74
CA ASP A 67 -60.32 -14.39 29.57
C ASP A 67 -59.40 -15.57 29.95
N LYS A 68 -59.30 -16.56 29.05
CA LYS A 68 -58.21 -17.55 29.13
C LYS A 68 -56.92 -16.75 29.10
N GLY A 69 -56.24 -16.67 30.24
CA GLY A 69 -54.98 -15.94 30.36
C GLY A 69 -54.07 -16.30 29.20
N GLU A 70 -53.55 -15.27 28.52
CA GLU A 70 -52.60 -15.43 27.43
C GLU A 70 -51.51 -16.41 27.88
N ILE A 71 -51.31 -17.51 27.15
CA ILE A 71 -50.27 -18.50 27.48
C ILE A 71 -48.93 -17.83 27.16
N VAL A 72 -48.40 -17.10 28.12
CA VAL A 72 -47.11 -16.45 28.00
C VAL A 72 -46.03 -17.52 28.09
N ARG A 73 -45.30 -17.71 26.99
CA ARG A 73 -44.23 -18.70 26.90
C ARG A 73 -42.92 -18.07 27.39
N PRO A 74 -42.22 -18.67 28.37
CA PRO A 74 -40.90 -18.22 28.77
C PRO A 74 -39.93 -18.29 27.58
N THR A 75 -39.03 -17.32 27.44
CA THR A 75 -38.05 -17.29 26.33
C THR A 75 -36.81 -16.51 26.73
N ILE A 76 -35.63 -16.99 26.33
CA ILE A 76 -34.36 -16.30 26.51
C ILE A 76 -34.31 -15.09 25.57
N THR A 77 -33.91 -13.93 26.10
CA THR A 77 -33.82 -12.69 25.33
C THR A 77 -32.54 -12.63 24.48
N GLY A 78 -32.65 -12.00 23.31
CA GLY A 78 -31.53 -11.80 22.38
C GLY A 78 -31.19 -13.01 21.51
N ASP A 79 -29.98 -12.98 20.94
CA ASP A 79 -29.52 -13.98 19.98
C ASP A 79 -29.23 -15.33 20.63
N LYS A 80 -29.57 -16.41 19.91
CA LYS A 80 -29.35 -17.80 20.37
C LYS A 80 -27.89 -18.22 20.33
N ASN A 81 -27.08 -17.64 19.45
CA ASN A 81 -25.66 -17.96 19.32
C ASN A 81 -24.85 -16.66 19.38
N VAL A 82 -24.05 -16.51 20.43
CA VAL A 82 -23.24 -15.31 20.66
C VAL A 82 -21.77 -15.68 20.72
N THR A 83 -20.93 -14.93 20.02
CA THR A 83 -19.47 -15.06 20.11
C THR A 83 -18.92 -13.90 20.94
N ALA A 84 -18.27 -14.21 22.06
CA ALA A 84 -17.60 -13.22 22.90
C ALA A 84 -16.09 -13.23 22.65
N VAL A 85 -15.49 -12.04 22.59
CA VAL A 85 -14.05 -11.86 22.40
C VAL A 85 -13.41 -11.57 23.76
N ILE A 86 -12.38 -12.32 24.14
CA ILE A 86 -11.77 -12.30 25.48
C ILE A 86 -10.24 -12.27 25.43
N GLU A 87 -9.59 -11.77 26.47
CA GLU A 87 -8.13 -11.88 26.66
C GLU A 87 -7.80 -13.00 27.65
N LEU A 88 -6.78 -13.82 27.35
CA LEU A 88 -6.36 -14.90 28.25
C LEU A 88 -5.80 -14.35 29.56
N GLY A 89 -6.19 -14.95 30.69
CA GLY A 89 -5.76 -14.55 32.03
C GLY A 89 -6.53 -13.38 32.65
N GLU A 90 -7.48 -12.76 31.93
CA GLU A 90 -8.40 -11.77 32.49
C GLU A 90 -9.69 -12.43 32.99
N ASP A 91 -10.39 -11.70 33.87
CA ASP A 91 -11.71 -12.08 34.37
C ASP A 91 -12.78 -11.62 33.36
N PHE A 92 -13.79 -12.46 33.13
CA PHE A 92 -14.84 -12.19 32.15
C PHE A 92 -16.20 -12.66 32.65
N THR A 93 -17.22 -11.84 32.44
CA THR A 93 -18.60 -12.14 32.84
C THR A 93 -19.50 -12.28 31.63
N VAL A 94 -20.30 -13.34 31.59
CA VAL A 94 -21.32 -13.57 30.56
C VAL A 94 -22.71 -13.45 31.18
N GLU A 95 -23.54 -12.56 30.65
CA GLU A 95 -24.92 -12.37 31.10
C GLU A 95 -25.91 -13.09 30.18
N CYS A 96 -26.89 -13.78 30.78
CA CYS A 96 -28.04 -14.35 30.10
C CYS A 96 -29.33 -13.92 30.78
N GLU A 97 -30.22 -13.26 30.04
CA GLU A 97 -31.52 -12.82 30.51
C GLU A 97 -32.64 -13.62 29.83
N ALA A 98 -33.68 -13.95 30.57
CA ALA A 98 -34.85 -14.65 30.08
C ALA A 98 -36.13 -14.02 30.63
N PHE A 99 -37.15 -13.98 29.79
CA PHE A 99 -38.49 -13.60 30.21
C PHE A 99 -39.23 -14.83 30.74
N TYR A 100 -39.70 -14.77 31.99
CA TYR A 100 -40.41 -15.88 32.65
C TYR A 100 -41.93 -15.81 32.48
N GLY A 101 -42.48 -14.61 32.26
CA GLY A 101 -43.92 -14.41 32.14
C GLY A 101 -44.45 -13.38 33.13
N HIS A 102 -45.66 -13.60 33.64
CA HIS A 102 -46.28 -12.74 34.66
C HIS A 102 -46.06 -13.32 36.06
N SER A 103 -46.12 -12.47 37.08
CA SER A 103 -45.77 -12.75 38.50
C SER A 103 -46.40 -13.97 39.15
N ASN A 104 -47.39 -14.60 38.52
CA ASN A 104 -48.21 -15.65 39.12
C ASN A 104 -47.78 -17.06 38.66
N ASN A 105 -46.77 -17.16 37.79
CA ASN A 105 -46.38 -18.40 37.12
C ASN A 105 -44.84 -18.48 37.02
N THR A 106 -44.18 -19.14 37.97
CA THR A 106 -42.71 -19.19 38.06
C THR A 106 -42.21 -20.63 38.17
N ASP A 107 -42.57 -21.46 37.19
CA ASP A 107 -41.98 -22.80 37.00
C ASP A 107 -40.78 -22.75 36.03
N ALA A 108 -40.17 -21.58 35.82
CA ALA A 108 -39.08 -21.39 34.88
C ALA A 108 -37.75 -21.24 35.63
N ILE A 109 -36.76 -22.02 35.23
CA ILE A 109 -35.41 -22.03 35.82
C ILE A 109 -34.41 -21.72 34.71
N LEU A 110 -33.47 -20.82 34.99
CA LEU A 110 -32.40 -20.40 34.10
C LEU A 110 -31.04 -20.76 34.73
N TYR A 111 -30.20 -21.50 34.01
CA TYR A 111 -28.89 -21.93 34.51
C TYR A 111 -27.86 -22.13 33.39
N TRP A 112 -26.58 -22.23 33.78
CA TRP A 112 -25.46 -22.41 32.87
C TRP A 112 -24.96 -23.86 32.82
N LEU A 113 -24.61 -24.31 31.62
CA LEU A 113 -24.07 -25.61 31.30
C LEU A 113 -22.77 -25.50 30.49
N GLN A 114 -21.81 -26.39 30.74
CA GLN A 114 -20.61 -26.57 29.93
C GLN A 114 -20.37 -28.05 29.64
N ALA A 115 -19.87 -28.37 28.44
CA ALA A 115 -19.53 -29.74 28.07
C ALA A 115 -18.27 -30.22 28.85
N ASN A 116 -18.36 -31.37 29.53
CA ASN A 116 -17.26 -31.91 30.35
C ASN A 116 -16.37 -32.90 29.58
N LYS A 117 -15.05 -32.86 29.83
CA LYS A 117 -14.03 -33.81 29.31
C LYS A 117 -14.05 -35.21 29.95
N ASN A 118 -14.57 -35.40 31.16
CA ASN A 118 -14.26 -36.60 31.98
C ASN A 118 -15.27 -37.77 31.90
N TYR A 119 -16.35 -37.66 31.13
CA TYR A 119 -17.28 -38.78 30.93
C TYR A 119 -17.15 -39.35 29.53
N ARG A 120 -16.21 -40.28 29.33
CA ARG A 120 -16.32 -41.26 28.24
C ARG A 120 -17.22 -42.40 28.72
N LEU A 121 -18.48 -42.37 28.32
CA LEU A 121 -19.34 -43.55 28.37
C LEU A 121 -20.04 -43.68 27.02
N ASN A 122 -19.58 -44.67 26.25
CA ASN A 122 -20.14 -45.40 25.10
C ASN A 122 -21.60 -45.15 24.65
N SER A 123 -22.10 -43.92 24.55
CA SER A 123 -23.39 -43.59 23.96
C SER A 123 -23.37 -42.14 23.49
N ASP A 124 -23.98 -41.85 22.34
CA ASP A 124 -23.96 -40.58 21.59
C ASP A 124 -24.67 -39.39 22.29
N GLU A 125 -24.57 -39.28 23.61
CA GLU A 125 -25.15 -38.19 24.40
C GLU A 125 -24.05 -37.32 25.01
N GLU A 126 -23.94 -36.08 24.54
CA GLU A 126 -23.07 -35.06 25.13
C GLU A 126 -23.54 -34.77 26.58
N LYS A 127 -22.77 -35.21 27.59
CA LYS A 127 -23.06 -34.87 28.99
C LYS A 127 -22.61 -33.44 29.31
N PHE A 128 -23.60 -32.56 29.47
CA PHE A 128 -23.43 -31.22 30.00
C PHE A 128 -23.37 -31.23 31.53
N VAL A 129 -22.50 -30.41 32.11
CA VAL A 129 -22.36 -30.24 33.58
C VAL A 129 -22.77 -28.83 33.97
N PHE A 130 -23.47 -28.72 35.09
CA PHE A 130 -23.81 -27.43 35.70
C PHE A 130 -22.53 -26.64 36.03
N VAL A 131 -22.49 -25.42 35.53
CA VAL A 131 -21.30 -24.55 35.53
C VAL A 131 -20.97 -24.01 36.92
N ASP A 132 -21.85 -24.18 37.91
CA ASP A 132 -21.57 -23.85 39.32
C ASP A 132 -20.30 -24.54 39.87
N THR A 133 -19.79 -25.55 39.16
CA THR A 133 -18.58 -26.31 39.51
C THR A 133 -17.64 -26.51 38.31
N CYS A 134 -17.26 -25.46 37.56
CA CYS A 134 -16.13 -25.61 36.64
C CYS A 134 -14.83 -25.84 37.44
N GLY A 135 -14.44 -27.10 37.60
CA GLY A 135 -13.18 -27.52 38.23
C GLY A 135 -13.33 -27.96 39.69
N SER A 136 -12.75 -29.12 40.01
CA SER A 136 -12.75 -29.76 41.35
C SER A 136 -12.50 -28.81 42.52
N VAL A 137 -13.40 -28.87 43.52
CA VAL A 137 -13.30 -28.74 45.00
C VAL A 137 -12.24 -27.84 45.69
N ILE A 138 -11.22 -27.30 45.02
CA ILE A 138 -10.10 -26.61 45.67
C ILE A 138 -9.83 -25.20 45.13
N ASN A 139 -10.27 -24.83 43.92
CA ASN A 139 -10.17 -23.43 43.42
C ASN A 139 -11.33 -23.11 42.47
N THR A 140 -12.32 -22.31 42.90
CA THR A 140 -13.46 -21.91 42.05
C THR A 140 -13.00 -20.94 40.97
N THR A 141 -12.78 -21.47 39.77
CA THR A 141 -12.38 -20.72 38.57
C THR A 141 -13.56 -19.97 37.94
N CYS A 142 -14.79 -20.24 38.40
CA CYS A 142 -15.98 -19.49 38.01
C CYS A 142 -17.01 -19.41 39.15
N SER A 143 -17.98 -18.51 39.01
CA SER A 143 -19.16 -18.41 39.86
C SER A 143 -20.38 -17.97 39.05
N THR A 144 -21.55 -18.44 39.44
CA THR A 144 -22.84 -18.04 38.85
C THR A 144 -23.62 -17.20 39.85
N GLU A 145 -24.21 -16.10 39.38
CA GLU A 145 -25.14 -15.28 40.15
C GLU A 145 -26.46 -15.20 39.40
N THR A 146 -27.59 -15.32 40.12
CA THR A 146 -28.92 -15.26 39.50
C THR A 146 -29.77 -14.21 40.22
N SER A 147 -30.43 -13.36 39.43
CA SER A 147 -31.30 -12.30 39.92
C SER A 147 -32.62 -12.27 39.15
N GLU A 148 -33.66 -11.73 39.77
CA GLU A 148 -34.97 -11.54 39.14
C GLU A 148 -35.36 -10.06 39.14
N LYS A 149 -35.89 -9.60 38.02
CA LYS A 149 -36.35 -8.23 37.82
C LYS A 149 -37.85 -8.22 37.50
N TYR A 150 -38.58 -7.39 38.23
CA TYR A 150 -40.02 -7.20 38.08
C TYR A 150 -40.28 -5.87 37.35
N LYS A 151 -40.91 -5.92 36.18
CA LYS A 151 -41.22 -4.73 35.38
C LYS A 151 -42.60 -4.84 34.77
N ASN A 152 -43.51 -3.91 35.08
CA ASN A 152 -44.86 -3.86 34.49
C ASN A 152 -45.61 -5.20 34.56
N ASN A 153 -45.63 -5.83 35.74
CA ASN A 153 -46.26 -7.15 35.98
C ASN A 153 -45.59 -8.35 35.26
N LYS A 154 -44.43 -8.13 34.64
CA LYS A 154 -43.59 -9.15 33.99
C LYS A 154 -42.38 -9.49 34.84
N VAL A 155 -41.97 -10.75 34.81
CA VAL A 155 -40.81 -11.29 35.51
C VAL A 155 -39.73 -11.64 34.50
N PHE A 156 -38.52 -11.14 34.75
CA PHE A 156 -37.32 -11.46 33.98
C PHE A 156 -36.28 -12.07 34.91
N GLY A 157 -35.73 -13.22 34.55
CA GLY A 157 -34.59 -13.83 35.24
C GLY A 157 -33.29 -13.50 34.52
N THR A 158 -32.26 -13.14 35.26
CA THR A 158 -30.90 -12.89 34.74
C THR A 158 -29.93 -13.82 35.46
N THR A 159 -29.10 -14.55 34.72
CA THR A 159 -27.99 -15.34 35.26
C THR A 159 -26.65 -14.87 34.68
N GLU A 160 -25.72 -14.52 35.56
CA GLU A 160 -24.38 -14.05 35.24
C GLU A 160 -23.35 -15.15 35.54
N LEU A 161 -22.53 -15.48 34.55
CA LEU A 161 -21.42 -16.41 34.69
C LEU A 161 -20.11 -15.63 34.75
N HIS A 162 -19.49 -15.60 35.92
CA HIS A 162 -18.18 -15.00 36.13
C HIS A 162 -17.10 -16.06 35.96
N LEU A 163 -16.20 -15.86 35.00
CA LEU A 163 -15.02 -16.67 34.75
C LEU A 163 -13.79 -15.90 35.24
N ARG A 164 -12.99 -16.50 36.13
CA ARG A 164 -11.77 -15.89 36.66
C ARG A 164 -10.54 -16.47 35.98
N SER A 165 -9.59 -15.62 35.62
CA SER A 165 -8.31 -16.03 35.02
C SER A 165 -8.48 -17.06 33.89
N ILE A 166 -9.15 -16.66 32.80
CA ILE A 166 -9.53 -17.59 31.72
C ILE A 166 -8.32 -18.29 31.10
N ASP A 167 -8.38 -19.62 31.04
CA ASP A 167 -7.38 -20.47 30.40
C ASP A 167 -7.82 -20.99 29.01
N LYS A 168 -6.94 -21.75 28.36
CA LYS A 168 -7.22 -22.34 27.04
C LYS A 168 -8.28 -23.46 27.10
N ASP A 169 -8.44 -24.10 28.25
CA ASP A 169 -9.41 -25.17 28.42
C ASP A 169 -10.84 -24.63 28.56
N ASN A 170 -11.01 -23.45 29.16
CA ASN A 170 -12.28 -22.73 29.26
C ASN A 170 -12.87 -22.31 27.90
N ILE A 171 -12.06 -22.24 26.84
CA ILE A 171 -12.44 -21.76 25.50
C ILE A 171 -12.81 -22.92 24.55
N LYS A 172 -12.42 -24.14 24.91
CA LYS A 172 -12.54 -25.30 24.01
C LYS A 172 -13.99 -25.67 23.68
N TYR A 173 -14.91 -25.44 24.61
CA TYR A 173 -16.32 -25.79 24.47
C TYR A 173 -17.23 -24.60 24.79
N PRO A 174 -18.35 -24.44 24.07
CA PRO A 174 -19.28 -23.36 24.30
C PRO A 174 -20.00 -23.52 25.65
N TYR A 175 -20.34 -22.39 26.25
CA TYR A 175 -21.23 -22.31 27.42
C TYR A 175 -22.67 -22.21 26.95
N LYS A 176 -23.58 -22.99 27.54
CA LYS A 176 -25.00 -22.97 27.20
C LYS A 176 -25.79 -22.42 28.38
N CYS A 177 -26.49 -21.32 28.16
CA CYS A 177 -27.53 -20.84 29.05
C CYS A 177 -28.83 -21.55 28.67
N GLN A 178 -29.44 -22.25 29.62
CA GLN A 178 -30.62 -23.07 29.38
C GLN A 178 -31.77 -22.60 30.27
N LEU A 179 -32.90 -22.31 29.63
CA LEU A 179 -34.18 -22.01 30.25
C LEU A 179 -35.06 -23.25 30.17
N VAL A 180 -35.46 -23.76 31.32
CA VAL A 180 -36.36 -24.92 31.44
C VAL A 180 -37.61 -24.49 32.16
N SER A 181 -38.76 -24.82 31.57
CA SER A 181 -40.06 -24.74 32.21
C SER A 181 -40.88 -25.97 31.85
N ASN A 182 -42.04 -26.17 32.50
CA ASN A 182 -42.93 -27.31 32.28
C ASN A 182 -43.34 -27.52 30.81
N SER A 183 -43.27 -26.48 29.98
CA SER A 183 -43.71 -26.51 28.57
C SER A 183 -42.66 -26.06 27.55
N VAL A 184 -41.50 -25.55 27.99
CA VAL A 184 -40.52 -24.92 27.12
C VAL A 184 -39.11 -25.28 27.54
N LEU A 185 -38.30 -25.65 26.55
CA LEU A 185 -36.85 -25.72 26.63
C LEU A 185 -36.28 -24.71 25.64
N ASP A 186 -35.52 -23.75 26.14
CA ASP A 186 -34.86 -22.74 25.31
C ASP A 186 -33.38 -22.65 25.67
N ILE A 187 -32.51 -22.49 24.68
CA ILE A 187 -31.06 -22.60 24.83
C ILE A 187 -30.37 -21.46 24.10
N LYS A 188 -29.46 -20.78 24.78
CA LYS A 188 -28.54 -19.79 24.22
C LYS A 188 -27.10 -20.28 24.37
N SER A 189 -26.40 -20.44 23.25
CA SER A 189 -25.01 -20.87 23.20
C SER A 189 -24.08 -19.66 23.11
N VAL A 190 -23.07 -19.63 23.97
CA VAL A 190 -22.03 -18.59 24.02
C VAL A 190 -20.68 -19.23 23.77
N THR A 191 -20.03 -18.82 22.70
CA THR A 191 -18.69 -19.29 22.32
C THR A 191 -17.67 -18.20 22.64
N LEU A 192 -16.63 -18.54 23.38
CA LEU A 192 -15.54 -17.63 23.68
C LEU A 192 -14.48 -17.70 22.57
N THR A 193 -13.93 -16.56 22.19
CA THR A 193 -12.86 -16.43 21.20
C THR A 193 -11.77 -15.54 21.76
N VAL A 194 -10.50 -15.95 21.60
CA VAL A 194 -9.38 -15.14 22.07
C VAL A 194 -9.24 -13.94 21.15
N LYS A 195 -9.17 -12.75 21.74
CA LYS A 195 -8.75 -11.54 21.06
C LYS A 195 -7.36 -11.79 20.53
N ASP A 196 -7.23 -11.91 19.22
CA ASP A 196 -5.93 -11.93 18.59
C ASP A 196 -5.29 -10.59 18.95
N LYS A 197 -4.33 -10.60 19.88
CA LYS A 197 -3.40 -9.48 20.03
C LYS A 197 -2.66 -9.48 18.71
N GLY A 198 -3.24 -8.77 17.73
CA GLY A 198 -2.78 -8.80 16.35
C GLY A 198 -1.29 -8.70 16.41
N LYS A 199 -0.62 -9.81 16.06
CA LYS A 199 0.80 -10.04 16.35
C LYS A 199 1.50 -8.70 16.32
N ASP A 200 1.97 -8.22 17.47
CA ASP A 200 2.94 -7.13 17.51
C ASP A 200 3.93 -7.47 16.39
N ILE A 201 3.91 -6.66 15.33
CA ILE A 201 4.57 -6.96 14.07
C ILE A 201 5.99 -7.31 14.47
N SER A 202 6.34 -8.59 14.38
CA SER A 202 7.49 -9.06 15.14
C SER A 202 8.68 -8.23 14.69
N HIS A 203 9.37 -7.65 15.66
CA HIS A 203 10.55 -6.81 15.48
C HIS A 203 11.49 -7.25 14.34
N PRO A 204 11.71 -8.57 14.04
CA PRO A 204 12.52 -8.98 12.89
C PRO A 204 11.94 -8.64 11.50
N PHE A 205 10.63 -8.61 11.27
CA PHE A 205 10.09 -8.29 9.93
C PHE A 205 10.23 -6.80 9.60
N PHE A 206 10.05 -5.94 10.60
CA PHE A 206 10.24 -4.50 10.43
C PHE A 206 11.72 -4.14 10.25
N THR A 207 12.62 -4.72 11.04
CA THR A 207 14.06 -4.47 10.91
C THR A 207 14.64 -5.01 9.60
N THR A 208 14.18 -6.16 9.12
CA THR A 208 14.60 -6.71 7.82
C THR A 208 14.10 -5.85 6.66
N PHE A 209 12.88 -5.35 6.71
CA PHE A 209 12.35 -4.44 5.68
C PHE A 209 13.12 -3.11 5.64
N LEU A 210 13.40 -2.51 6.81
CA LEU A 210 14.21 -1.30 6.90
C LEU A 210 15.64 -1.53 6.39
N ALA A 211 16.28 -2.63 6.79
CA ALA A 211 17.61 -2.98 6.32
C ALA A 211 17.65 -3.17 4.79
N ALA A 212 16.69 -3.91 4.24
CA ALA A 212 16.58 -4.12 2.79
C ALA A 212 16.34 -2.80 2.03
N SER A 213 15.50 -1.91 2.56
CA SER A 213 15.26 -0.58 1.98
C SER A 213 16.53 0.27 1.97
N ILE A 214 17.31 0.26 3.06
CA ILE A 214 18.59 0.97 3.15
C ILE A 214 19.62 0.37 2.19
N THR A 215 19.71 -0.96 2.11
CA THR A 215 20.61 -1.61 1.15
C THR A 215 20.24 -1.25 -0.29
N CYS A 216 18.95 -1.28 -0.63
CA CYS A 216 18.46 -0.91 -1.96
C CYS A 216 18.81 0.54 -2.32
N SER A 217 18.61 1.48 -1.39
CA SER A 217 18.94 2.90 -1.64
C SER A 217 20.44 3.11 -1.85
N VAL A 218 21.29 2.44 -1.06
CA VAL A 218 22.76 2.47 -1.22
C VAL A 218 23.17 1.88 -2.57
N CYS A 219 22.56 0.76 -2.99
CA CYS A 219 22.81 0.18 -4.31
C CYS A 219 22.43 1.14 -5.45
N ILE A 220 21.28 1.80 -5.37
CA ILE A 220 20.84 2.79 -6.37
C ILE A 220 21.83 3.95 -6.44
N VAL A 221 22.22 4.51 -5.29
CA VAL A 221 23.20 5.61 -5.23
C VAL A 221 24.54 5.18 -5.82
N SER A 222 25.03 3.98 -5.50
CA SER A 222 26.25 3.41 -6.06
C SER A 222 26.17 3.25 -7.58
N LEU A 223 25.05 2.73 -8.10
CA LEU A 223 24.80 2.63 -9.54
C LEU A 223 24.80 4.00 -10.21
N VAL A 224 24.17 5.01 -9.62
CA VAL A 224 24.18 6.39 -10.14
C VAL A 224 25.61 6.94 -10.16
N ILE A 225 26.40 6.74 -9.10
CA ILE A 225 27.80 7.16 -9.05
C ILE A 225 28.62 6.46 -10.14
N LEU A 226 28.45 5.15 -10.33
CA LEU A 226 29.08 4.40 -11.41
C LEU A 226 28.68 4.96 -12.78
N CYS A 227 27.39 5.25 -13.00
CA CYS A 227 26.92 5.88 -14.22
C CYS A 227 27.54 7.27 -14.45
N ILE A 228 27.77 8.04 -13.39
CA ILE A 228 28.44 9.35 -13.48
C ILE A 228 29.93 9.17 -13.85
N ILE A 229 30.63 8.23 -13.21
CA ILE A 229 32.05 7.94 -13.48
C ILE A 229 32.23 7.44 -14.92
N PHE A 230 31.39 6.51 -15.36
CA PHE A 230 31.44 5.89 -16.68
C PHE A 230 30.62 6.64 -17.74
N ARG A 231 30.15 7.85 -17.47
CA ARG A 231 29.29 8.63 -18.38
C ARG A 231 29.88 8.75 -19.79
N ILE A 232 31.18 9.03 -19.91
CA ILE A 232 31.84 9.17 -21.22
C ILE A 232 31.81 7.84 -21.98
N GLU A 233 32.13 6.74 -21.30
CA GLU A 233 32.17 5.40 -21.91
C GLU A 233 30.78 4.94 -22.33
N MET A 234 29.78 5.15 -21.48
CA MET A 234 28.38 4.85 -21.77
C MET A 234 27.87 5.62 -22.99
N VAL A 235 28.17 6.91 -23.12
CA VAL A 235 27.76 7.70 -24.30
C VAL A 235 28.49 7.25 -25.56
N LEU A 236 29.78 6.95 -25.47
CA LEU A 236 30.55 6.44 -26.62
C LEU A 236 30.05 5.06 -27.07
N LEU A 237 29.74 4.17 -26.12
CA LEU A 237 29.13 2.87 -26.38
C LEU A 237 27.76 3.04 -27.01
N TYR A 238 26.90 3.89 -26.45
CA TYR A 238 25.58 4.20 -27.01
C TYR A 238 25.68 4.70 -28.46
N ARG A 239 26.60 5.61 -28.78
CA ARG A 239 26.83 6.07 -30.16
C ARG A 239 27.25 4.93 -31.09
N SER A 240 28.12 4.03 -30.62
CA SER A 240 28.57 2.88 -31.41
C SER A 240 27.45 1.88 -31.71
N VAL A 241 26.55 1.62 -30.76
CA VAL A 241 25.41 0.70 -30.92
C VAL A 241 24.32 1.32 -31.79
N THR A 242 24.00 2.59 -31.57
CA THR A 242 22.88 3.28 -32.26
C THR A 242 23.21 3.60 -33.73
N ARG A 243 24.47 3.41 -34.17
CA ARG A 243 24.98 3.76 -35.52
C ARG A 243 24.55 5.16 -36.00
N LYS A 244 24.29 6.06 -35.06
CA LYS A 244 23.87 7.43 -35.37
C LYS A 244 25.08 8.18 -35.91
N ASP A 245 24.95 8.64 -37.15
CA ASP A 245 25.95 9.47 -37.81
C ASP A 245 25.40 10.88 -37.96
N ASP A 246 25.90 11.80 -37.13
CA ASP A 246 25.52 13.22 -37.18
C ASP A 246 26.11 13.93 -38.43
N THR A 247 26.98 13.26 -39.19
CA THR A 247 27.67 13.82 -40.36
C THR A 247 26.92 13.63 -41.68
N ILE A 248 25.85 12.82 -41.68
CA ILE A 248 25.06 12.54 -42.89
C ILE A 248 24.04 13.65 -43.11
N GLY A 249 24.14 14.35 -44.24
CA GLY A 249 23.12 15.30 -44.72
C GLY A 249 23.24 16.75 -44.22
N ASP A 250 24.32 17.11 -43.52
CA ASP A 250 24.54 18.48 -43.03
C ASP A 250 25.31 19.40 -44.00
N GLY A 251 25.78 18.87 -45.14
CA GLY A 251 26.52 19.61 -46.16
C GLY A 251 27.95 20.03 -45.75
N LYS A 252 28.46 19.59 -44.59
CA LYS A 252 29.79 19.94 -44.08
C LYS A 252 30.86 18.95 -44.57
N GLU A 253 31.98 19.47 -45.04
CA GLU A 253 33.08 18.68 -45.62
C GLU A 253 34.02 18.10 -44.55
N TYR A 254 34.20 18.84 -43.44
CA TYR A 254 35.18 18.52 -42.40
C TYR A 254 34.54 18.32 -41.02
N ASP A 255 35.05 17.35 -40.26
CA ASP A 255 34.57 17.03 -38.92
C ASP A 255 35.09 18.03 -37.88
N ALA A 256 36.30 18.54 -38.08
CA ALA A 256 36.89 19.56 -37.23
C ALA A 256 37.89 20.43 -37.99
N TYR A 257 38.00 21.69 -37.58
CA TYR A 257 39.09 22.60 -37.94
C TYR A 257 40.11 22.63 -36.81
N LEU A 258 41.40 22.50 -37.11
CA LEU A 258 42.48 22.65 -36.14
C LEU A 258 43.11 24.04 -36.26
N SER A 259 42.95 24.86 -35.22
CA SER A 259 43.68 26.11 -35.06
C SER A 259 44.88 25.88 -34.13
N PHE A 260 46.07 26.08 -34.69
CA PHE A 260 47.34 26.04 -33.96
C PHE A 260 48.20 27.22 -34.38
N ALA A 261 48.71 27.96 -33.40
CA ALA A 261 49.63 29.06 -33.63
C ALA A 261 51.05 28.52 -33.82
N ASN A 262 51.50 28.40 -35.07
CA ASN A 262 52.85 27.95 -35.37
C ASN A 262 53.86 29.10 -35.14
N HIS A 263 54.51 29.09 -33.98
CA HIS A 263 55.60 30.00 -33.68
C HIS A 263 56.97 29.34 -33.89
N SER A 264 57.99 30.12 -34.25
CA SER A 264 59.38 29.65 -34.34
C SER A 264 59.98 29.24 -32.99
N LEU A 265 59.33 29.59 -31.87
CA LEU A 265 59.71 29.26 -30.49
C LEU A 265 58.79 28.21 -29.85
N ALA A 266 57.90 27.56 -30.62
CA ALA A 266 57.14 26.44 -30.09
C ALA A 266 58.08 25.24 -29.91
N ASP A 267 57.92 24.52 -28.80
CA ASP A 267 58.76 23.35 -28.51
C ASP A 267 58.58 22.30 -29.62
N HIS A 268 59.64 21.55 -29.94
CA HIS A 268 59.58 20.52 -30.99
C HIS A 268 58.43 19.53 -30.71
N LYS A 269 58.21 19.21 -29.43
CA LYS A 269 57.13 18.34 -28.96
C LYS A 269 55.73 18.90 -29.22
N GLU A 270 55.56 20.23 -29.17
CA GLU A 270 54.28 20.89 -29.44
C GLU A 270 53.91 20.79 -30.92
N LYS A 271 54.89 21.05 -31.80
CA LYS A 271 54.70 20.93 -33.25
C LYS A 271 54.44 19.49 -33.68
N GLU A 272 55.24 18.56 -33.17
CA GLU A 272 55.06 17.12 -33.42
C GLU A 272 53.67 16.64 -32.95
N PHE A 273 53.21 17.12 -31.79
CA PHE A 273 51.86 16.80 -31.33
C PHE A 273 50.77 17.38 -32.25
N ALA A 274 50.90 18.66 -32.63
CA ALA A 274 49.90 19.39 -33.42
C ALA A 274 49.75 18.87 -34.86
N PHE A 275 50.87 18.56 -35.52
CA PHE A 275 50.89 18.23 -36.95
C PHE A 275 51.00 16.73 -37.24
N GLU A 276 51.55 15.94 -36.33
CA GLU A 276 51.71 14.50 -36.55
C GLU A 276 50.78 13.69 -35.63
N THR A 277 50.94 13.81 -34.32
CA THR A 277 50.27 12.90 -33.37
C THR A 277 48.75 13.10 -33.36
N LEU A 278 48.28 14.34 -33.21
CA LEU A 278 46.87 14.67 -33.10
C LEU A 278 46.10 14.36 -34.41
N PRO A 279 46.56 14.80 -35.60
CA PRO A 279 45.89 14.47 -36.86
C PRO A 279 45.92 12.97 -37.15
N ASN A 280 47.05 12.29 -36.96
CA ASN A 280 47.16 10.85 -37.20
C ASN A 280 46.14 10.04 -36.36
N ILE A 281 45.97 10.37 -35.08
CA ILE A 281 45.00 9.67 -34.23
C ILE A 281 43.55 10.02 -34.59
N ILE A 282 43.27 11.29 -34.92
CA ILE A 282 41.91 11.72 -35.28
C ILE A 282 41.48 11.17 -36.64
N GLU A 283 42.37 11.21 -37.64
CA GLU A 283 42.10 10.81 -39.02
C GLU A 283 42.19 9.29 -39.19
N ASN A 284 43.31 8.67 -38.78
CA ASN A 284 43.53 7.25 -39.05
C ASN A 284 42.90 6.33 -37.99
N TYR A 285 42.96 6.69 -36.70
CA TYR A 285 42.42 5.83 -35.64
C TYR A 285 40.92 6.05 -35.38
N PHE A 286 40.45 7.30 -35.43
CA PHE A 286 39.02 7.61 -35.24
C PHE A 286 38.22 7.79 -36.54
N GLY A 287 38.87 7.95 -37.69
CA GLY A 287 38.19 8.07 -38.99
C GLY A 287 37.50 9.42 -39.22
N TYR A 288 37.91 10.48 -38.52
CA TYR A 288 37.39 11.84 -38.75
C TYR A 288 38.18 12.56 -39.85
N LYS A 289 37.58 13.57 -40.47
CA LYS A 289 38.29 14.45 -41.43
C LYS A 289 38.67 15.77 -40.75
N LEU A 290 39.96 16.05 -40.62
CA LEU A 290 40.47 17.27 -40.02
C LEU A 290 40.84 18.28 -41.12
N CYS A 291 40.45 19.54 -40.93
CA CYS A 291 40.92 20.67 -41.74
C CYS A 291 42.08 21.33 -40.99
N ILE A 292 43.26 21.34 -41.62
CA ILE A 292 44.46 21.96 -41.07
C ILE A 292 44.85 23.10 -42.00
N PHE A 293 44.85 24.33 -41.46
CA PHE A 293 45.14 25.55 -42.22
C PHE A 293 46.44 25.44 -43.03
N GLU A 294 47.52 24.94 -42.43
CA GLU A 294 48.84 24.88 -43.07
C GLU A 294 48.99 23.79 -44.15
N ARG A 295 48.14 22.76 -44.14
CA ARG A 295 48.20 21.64 -45.09
C ARG A 295 47.21 21.80 -46.23
N ASP A 296 46.02 22.30 -45.93
CA ASP A 296 44.85 22.21 -46.81
C ASP A 296 44.53 23.54 -47.52
N ILE A 297 45.25 24.63 -47.23
CA ILE A 297 45.06 25.95 -47.85
C ILE A 297 46.18 26.26 -48.84
N ILE A 298 45.78 26.71 -50.02
CA ILE A 298 46.60 26.92 -51.22
C ILE A 298 47.73 27.93 -50.96
N PRO A 299 48.94 27.74 -51.52
CA PRO A 299 50.04 28.68 -51.38
C PRO A 299 49.75 29.98 -52.13
N GLY A 300 49.41 31.04 -51.39
CA GLY A 300 49.13 32.39 -51.93
C GLY A 300 48.85 33.47 -50.89
N GLY A 301 48.72 33.08 -49.61
CA GLY A 301 48.34 33.97 -48.52
C GLY A 301 46.82 33.93 -48.30
N ALA A 302 46.39 33.46 -47.14
CA ALA A 302 44.97 33.42 -46.81
C ALA A 302 44.50 34.79 -46.34
N THR A 303 43.37 35.24 -46.88
CA THR A 303 42.61 36.36 -46.35
C THR A 303 41.71 35.89 -45.20
N VAL A 304 41.22 36.81 -44.38
CA VAL A 304 40.32 36.50 -43.24
C VAL A 304 39.03 35.82 -43.72
N ASP A 305 38.58 36.15 -44.93
CA ASP A 305 37.37 35.58 -45.53
C ASP A 305 37.54 34.10 -45.91
N ASP A 306 38.75 33.70 -46.34
CA ASP A 306 39.06 32.31 -46.65
C ASP A 306 38.90 31.44 -45.40
N ILE A 307 39.47 31.86 -44.27
CA ILE A 307 39.40 31.14 -42.98
C ILE A 307 37.95 30.98 -42.53
N ASN A 308 37.16 32.04 -42.69
CA ASN A 308 35.74 32.03 -42.36
C ASN A 308 34.95 31.04 -43.21
N SER A 309 35.27 30.90 -44.50
CA SER A 309 34.64 29.94 -45.40
C SER A 309 34.96 28.49 -45.03
N TYR A 310 36.21 28.19 -44.64
CA TYR A 310 36.61 26.86 -44.17
C TYR A 310 35.97 26.50 -42.83
N LEU A 311 35.89 27.46 -41.90
CA LEU A 311 35.21 27.25 -40.62
C LEU A 311 33.72 26.90 -40.79
N GLU A 312 33.05 27.42 -41.81
CA GLU A 312 31.64 27.09 -42.11
C GLU A 312 31.46 25.65 -42.60
N LYS A 313 32.45 25.13 -43.31
CA LYS A 313 32.51 23.74 -43.75
C LYS A 313 32.85 22.75 -42.63
N CYS A 314 33.16 23.24 -41.42
CA CYS A 314 33.59 22.43 -40.28
C CYS A 314 32.48 22.23 -39.23
N ARG A 315 32.45 21.06 -38.59
CA ARG A 315 31.50 20.75 -37.49
C ARG A 315 32.01 21.15 -36.11
N ARG A 316 33.33 21.18 -35.91
CA ARG A 316 34.00 21.50 -34.65
C ARG A 316 35.19 22.41 -34.90
N LEU A 317 35.53 23.24 -33.92
CA LEU A 317 36.75 24.03 -33.89
C LEU A 317 37.63 23.52 -32.75
N ILE A 318 38.80 22.97 -33.06
CA ILE A 318 39.81 22.54 -32.09
C ILE A 318 40.85 23.65 -31.99
N ILE A 319 41.07 24.14 -30.77
CA ILE A 319 42.10 25.14 -30.47
C ILE A 319 43.16 24.45 -29.61
N LEU A 320 44.39 24.41 -30.11
CA LEU A 320 45.53 23.90 -29.35
C LEU A 320 46.24 25.06 -28.64
N LEU A 321 46.12 25.09 -27.31
CA LEU A 321 46.66 26.16 -26.49
C LEU A 321 48.04 25.80 -25.94
N SER A 322 49.04 26.58 -26.34
CA SER A 322 50.45 26.52 -25.91
C SER A 322 50.90 27.87 -25.33
N LYS A 323 52.00 27.90 -24.54
CA LYS A 323 52.58 29.10 -23.91
C LYS A 323 52.72 30.29 -24.87
N ASN A 324 53.06 30.02 -26.13
CA ASN A 324 53.38 31.03 -27.13
C ASN A 324 52.28 31.18 -28.21
N CYS A 325 51.02 30.86 -27.87
CA CYS A 325 49.91 30.82 -28.82
C CYS A 325 49.47 32.19 -29.37
N MET A 326 49.98 33.29 -28.82
CA MET A 326 49.48 34.64 -29.06
C MET A 326 50.38 35.41 -30.04
N SER A 327 50.39 35.00 -31.32
CA SER A 327 50.92 35.82 -32.41
C SER A 327 49.76 36.54 -33.12
N ASP A 328 50.02 37.67 -33.77
CA ASP A 328 48.95 38.49 -34.37
C ASP A 328 48.03 37.67 -35.28
N LYS A 329 48.59 36.81 -36.13
CA LYS A 329 47.81 35.99 -37.07
C LYS A 329 46.93 34.93 -36.39
N SER A 330 47.42 34.26 -35.34
CA SER A 330 46.67 33.24 -34.62
C SER A 330 45.59 33.83 -33.71
N ILE A 331 45.78 35.05 -33.22
CA ILE A 331 44.78 35.78 -32.44
C ILE A 331 43.56 36.09 -33.31
N TYR A 332 43.74 36.53 -34.57
CA TYR A 332 42.60 36.78 -35.46
C TYR A 332 41.83 35.50 -35.82
N GLU A 333 42.54 34.40 -36.10
CA GLU A 333 41.91 33.09 -36.34
C GLU A 333 41.09 32.63 -35.13
N LEU A 334 41.67 32.79 -33.94
CA LEU A 334 41.02 32.50 -32.69
C LEU A 334 39.79 33.39 -32.50
N GLU A 335 39.92 34.70 -32.65
CA GLU A 335 38.82 35.66 -32.44
C GLU A 335 37.66 35.40 -33.41
N SER A 336 37.92 35.17 -34.70
CA SER A 336 36.88 34.87 -35.68
C SER A 336 36.18 33.53 -35.40
N GLY A 337 36.97 32.48 -35.11
CA GLY A 337 36.44 31.17 -34.73
C GLY A 337 35.61 31.24 -33.44
N MET A 338 36.03 32.07 -32.49
CA MET A 338 35.33 32.31 -31.23
C MET A 338 34.05 33.12 -31.43
N HIS A 339 34.04 34.13 -32.29
CA HIS A 339 32.83 34.87 -32.65
C HIS A 339 31.77 33.93 -33.25
N LYS A 340 32.15 33.10 -34.23
CA LYS A 340 31.24 32.11 -34.85
C LYS A 340 30.75 31.05 -33.86
N ALA A 341 31.57 30.69 -32.87
CA ALA A 341 31.20 29.71 -31.86
C ALA A 341 30.30 30.27 -30.74
N MET A 342 30.64 31.45 -30.22
CA MET A 342 30.00 32.03 -29.03
C MET A 342 28.78 32.86 -29.38
N VAL A 343 28.89 33.68 -30.43
CA VAL A 343 27.84 34.61 -30.84
C VAL A 343 26.87 33.90 -31.78
N GLU A 344 27.39 33.31 -32.86
CA GLU A 344 26.54 32.68 -33.89
C GLU A 344 26.10 31.25 -33.54
N ARG A 345 26.74 30.60 -32.55
CA ARG A 345 26.48 29.21 -32.11
C ARG A 345 26.52 28.16 -33.24
N LYS A 346 27.17 28.46 -34.37
CA LYS A 346 27.23 27.60 -35.56
C LYS A 346 28.21 26.43 -35.42
N ILE A 347 29.21 26.56 -34.55
CA ILE A 347 30.28 25.57 -34.36
C ILE A 347 30.56 25.36 -32.87
N LYS A 348 30.83 24.10 -32.48
CA LYS A 348 31.24 23.77 -31.10
C LYS A 348 32.76 23.78 -30.99
N VAL A 349 33.27 24.42 -29.95
CA VAL A 349 34.71 24.56 -29.69
C VAL A 349 35.21 23.45 -28.77
N ILE A 350 36.41 22.97 -29.03
CA ILE A 350 37.19 22.03 -28.22
C ILE A 350 38.53 22.70 -27.96
N VAL A 351 38.89 22.91 -26.69
CA VAL A 351 40.18 23.50 -26.33
C VAL A 351 41.08 22.40 -25.80
N ILE A 352 42.25 22.23 -26.39
CA ILE A 352 43.30 21.33 -25.94
C ILE A 352 44.37 22.16 -25.24
N GLU A 353 44.51 22.01 -23.93
CA GLU A 353 45.54 22.68 -23.15
C GLU A 353 46.81 21.85 -23.21
N PHE A 354 47.76 22.23 -24.08
CA PHE A 354 49.10 21.62 -24.11
C PHE A 354 49.92 22.08 -22.91
N THR A 355 49.85 23.38 -22.63
CA THR A 355 50.35 23.98 -21.39
C THR A 355 49.17 24.36 -20.49
N PRO A 356 49.23 24.13 -19.16
CA PRO A 356 48.20 24.58 -18.24
C PRO A 356 48.01 26.11 -18.28
N LEU A 357 46.75 26.55 -18.23
CA LEU A 357 46.33 27.95 -18.29
C LEU A 357 47.01 28.88 -17.29
N ASN A 358 47.38 28.38 -16.10
CA ASN A 358 48.05 29.16 -15.07
C ASN A 358 49.45 29.65 -15.47
N GLU A 359 50.03 29.08 -16.53
CA GLU A 359 51.36 29.45 -17.03
C GLU A 359 51.29 30.31 -18.31
N LEU A 360 50.09 30.70 -18.75
CA LEU A 360 49.90 31.59 -19.88
C LEU A 360 49.84 33.04 -19.40
N ASN A 361 50.76 33.86 -19.91
CA ASN A 361 50.87 35.28 -19.54
C ASN A 361 49.78 36.16 -20.16
N VAL A 362 49.13 35.71 -21.24
CA VAL A 362 48.08 36.46 -21.94
C VAL A 362 46.98 35.48 -22.38
N MET A 363 45.76 35.67 -21.88
CA MET A 363 44.57 34.89 -22.27
C MET A 363 43.50 35.84 -22.80
N PRO A 364 42.92 35.59 -23.99
CA PRO A 364 41.81 36.38 -24.49
C PRO A 364 40.55 36.09 -23.67
N GLU A 365 39.79 37.14 -23.31
CA GLU A 365 38.60 37.04 -22.45
C GLU A 365 37.55 36.08 -23.00
N SER A 366 37.45 36.00 -24.32
CA SER A 366 36.56 35.09 -25.02
C SER A 366 36.85 33.63 -24.62
N LEU A 367 38.11 33.19 -24.43
CA LEU A 367 38.43 31.82 -23.98
C LEU A 367 37.99 31.53 -22.55
N GLN A 368 37.91 32.55 -21.69
CA GLN A 368 37.42 32.41 -20.31
C GLN A 368 35.93 32.04 -20.28
N LEU A 369 35.15 32.54 -21.24
CA LEU A 369 33.71 32.31 -21.34
C LEU A 369 33.34 30.89 -21.82
N LEU A 370 34.32 30.08 -22.26
CA LEU A 370 34.09 28.70 -22.66
C LEU A 370 33.78 27.79 -21.47
N LYS A 371 32.77 26.92 -21.63
CA LYS A 371 32.41 25.91 -20.64
C LYS A 371 33.61 24.99 -20.33
N THR A 372 33.86 24.70 -19.05
CA THR A 372 34.91 23.76 -18.61
C THR A 372 34.79 22.37 -19.26
N SER A 373 33.58 21.97 -19.69
CA SER A 373 33.34 20.70 -20.37
C SER A 373 34.04 20.59 -21.74
N SER A 374 34.30 21.70 -22.44
CA SER A 374 34.97 21.70 -23.75
C SER A 374 36.50 21.75 -23.67
N ARG A 375 37.06 21.81 -22.46
CA ARG A 375 38.51 21.85 -22.23
C ARG A 375 39.08 20.45 -21.99
N VAL A 376 40.21 20.14 -22.63
CA VAL A 376 40.90 18.86 -22.52
C VAL A 376 42.37 19.13 -22.24
N ARG A 377 42.87 18.69 -21.08
CA ARG A 377 44.27 18.87 -20.69
C ARG A 377 45.13 17.77 -21.28
N TRP A 378 46.18 18.15 -22.00
CA TRP A 378 47.22 17.25 -22.45
C TRP A 378 48.17 16.96 -21.28
N GLU A 379 48.47 15.67 -21.05
CA GLU A 379 49.35 15.22 -19.97
C GLU A 379 50.28 14.17 -20.55
N ALA A 380 51.57 14.53 -20.74
CA ALA A 380 52.55 13.69 -21.44
C ALA A 380 52.59 12.24 -20.92
N SER A 381 52.50 12.04 -19.61
CA SER A 381 52.58 10.70 -18.97
C SER A 381 51.37 9.78 -19.22
N LYS A 382 50.19 10.32 -19.53
CA LYS A 382 48.94 9.54 -19.67
C LYS A 382 48.40 9.48 -21.10
N THR A 383 49.00 10.23 -22.02
CA THR A 383 48.51 10.39 -23.41
C THR A 383 49.06 9.35 -24.39
N HIS A 384 50.13 8.62 -24.03
CA HIS A 384 50.73 7.57 -24.85
C HIS A 384 49.81 6.37 -25.13
N SER A 385 48.83 6.11 -24.26
CA SER A 385 47.82 5.09 -24.52
C SER A 385 46.62 5.68 -25.28
N LEU A 386 46.30 5.10 -26.44
CA LEU A 386 45.12 5.44 -27.25
C LEU A 386 43.79 5.27 -26.50
N THR A 387 43.77 4.55 -25.38
CA THR A 387 42.58 4.34 -24.52
C THR A 387 42.50 5.33 -23.34
N SER A 388 43.38 6.31 -23.28
CA SER A 388 43.43 7.29 -22.19
C SER A 388 42.16 8.15 -22.10
N ARG A 389 41.93 8.74 -20.91
CA ARG A 389 40.81 9.66 -20.69
C ARG A 389 40.87 10.88 -21.63
N PHE A 390 42.06 11.29 -22.05
CA PHE A 390 42.28 12.38 -23.01
C PHE A 390 41.59 12.08 -24.35
N TRP A 391 41.95 10.96 -24.99
CA TRP A 391 41.41 10.56 -26.28
C TRP A 391 39.91 10.24 -26.22
N LYS A 392 39.45 9.57 -25.15
CA LYS A 392 38.01 9.33 -24.91
C LYS A 392 37.23 10.64 -24.81
N LYS A 393 37.79 11.66 -24.13
CA LYS A 393 37.15 12.99 -23.99
C LYS A 393 37.13 13.75 -25.32
N ILE A 394 38.21 13.73 -26.10
CA ILE A 394 38.23 14.30 -27.46
C ILE A 394 37.15 13.65 -28.32
N ARG A 395 37.10 12.31 -28.35
CA ARG A 395 36.09 11.57 -29.12
C ARG A 395 34.66 11.85 -28.68
N TYR A 396 34.42 12.07 -27.38
CA TYR A 396 33.12 12.46 -26.86
C TYR A 396 32.66 13.84 -27.36
N LEU A 397 33.60 14.80 -27.49
CA LEU A 397 33.33 16.16 -27.98
C LEU A 397 33.19 16.24 -29.51
N MET A 398 33.82 15.32 -30.25
CA MET A 398 33.66 15.15 -31.69
C MET A 398 32.22 14.78 -32.10
N PRO A 399 31.83 15.02 -33.38
CA PRO A 399 30.53 14.59 -33.90
C PRO A 399 30.33 13.08 -33.76
N ALA A 400 29.09 12.63 -33.57
CA ALA A 400 28.83 11.20 -33.52
C ALA A 400 29.03 10.59 -34.91
N LYS A 401 29.96 9.65 -35.03
CA LYS A 401 30.22 8.90 -36.24
C LYS A 401 30.39 7.42 -35.89
N PRO A 402 29.82 6.48 -36.67
CA PRO A 402 30.08 5.06 -36.49
C PRO A 402 31.58 4.79 -36.73
N VAL A 403 32.16 3.92 -35.90
CA VAL A 403 33.54 3.49 -36.10
C VAL A 403 33.60 2.75 -37.43
N ALA A 404 34.51 3.16 -38.32
CA ALA A 404 34.76 2.42 -39.54
C ALA A 404 35.19 0.98 -39.19
N PRO A 405 34.64 -0.07 -39.83
CA PRO A 405 34.87 -1.46 -39.39
C PRO A 405 36.29 -2.00 -39.58
N ASN A 406 37.25 -1.20 -40.04
CA ASN A 406 38.58 -1.69 -40.39
C ASN A 406 39.68 -0.80 -39.80
N ILE A 407 40.14 -1.16 -38.61
CA ILE A 407 41.56 -1.37 -38.27
C ILE A 407 41.54 -2.37 -37.13
N SER A 408 42.03 -3.58 -37.40
CA SER A 408 42.19 -4.62 -36.40
C SER A 408 42.95 -4.08 -35.19
N PHE A 409 42.45 -4.37 -33.99
CA PHE A 409 43.14 -4.12 -32.71
C PHE A 409 44.57 -4.72 -32.67
N SER A 410 44.94 -5.58 -33.64
CA SER A 410 46.28 -6.13 -33.83
C SER A 410 47.28 -5.16 -34.46
N ASN A 411 46.86 -4.23 -35.34
CA ASN A 411 47.80 -3.33 -36.03
C ASN A 411 48.13 -2.07 -35.22
N ALA A 412 47.22 -1.58 -34.38
CA ALA A 412 47.51 -0.48 -33.46
C ALA A 412 48.53 -0.86 -32.38
N LYS A 413 48.52 -2.14 -31.94
CA LYS A 413 49.56 -2.67 -31.03
C LYS A 413 50.93 -2.71 -31.72
N LYS A 414 50.97 -3.06 -33.01
CA LYS A 414 52.19 -3.13 -33.81
C LYS A 414 52.78 -1.75 -34.12
N SER A 415 51.96 -0.74 -34.42
CA SER A 415 52.45 0.64 -34.57
C SER A 415 52.87 1.26 -33.23
N SER A 416 52.16 0.95 -32.13
CA SER A 416 52.58 1.41 -30.80
C SER A 416 53.91 0.80 -30.34
N LEU A 417 54.22 -0.44 -30.75
CA LEU A 417 55.52 -1.07 -30.49
C LEU A 417 56.63 -0.46 -31.35
N SER A 418 56.37 -0.05 -32.60
CA SER A 418 57.40 0.62 -33.42
C SER A 418 57.72 2.04 -32.95
N TYR A 419 56.73 2.79 -32.43
CA TYR A 419 56.97 4.11 -31.83
C TYR A 419 57.74 4.02 -30.50
N VAL A 420 57.50 2.99 -29.67
CA VAL A 420 58.24 2.76 -28.42
C VAL A 420 59.66 2.25 -28.66
N VAL A 421 59.90 1.47 -29.72
CA VAL A 421 61.24 0.95 -30.04
C VAL A 421 62.14 2.02 -30.66
N ASN A 422 61.62 2.96 -31.46
CA ASN A 422 62.46 4.01 -32.06
C ASN A 422 62.93 5.09 -31.06
N ASN A 423 62.15 5.38 -30.01
CA ASN A 423 62.52 6.41 -29.02
C ASN A 423 63.51 5.93 -27.94
N ASN A 424 63.81 4.63 -27.87
CA ASN A 424 64.80 4.07 -26.94
C ASN A 424 66.22 3.97 -27.51
N ASN A 425 66.46 4.41 -28.76
CA ASN A 425 67.76 4.25 -29.44
C ASN A 425 68.52 5.57 -29.73
N ILE A 426 68.17 6.68 -29.08
CA ILE A 426 68.97 7.92 -29.17
C ILE A 426 69.40 8.33 -27.76
N ALA A 427 70.37 7.60 -27.22
CA ALA A 427 71.24 8.05 -26.15
C ALA A 427 72.55 7.26 -26.25
N TYR A 428 73.53 7.84 -26.94
CA TYR A 428 74.96 7.62 -26.70
C TYR A 428 75.61 8.98 -26.53
#